data_AF-A0A383XQ67-F1
#
_entry.id   AF-A0A383XQ67-F1
#
_cell.length_a   1.000
_cell.length_b   1.000
_cell.length_c   1.000
_cell.angle_alpha   90.00
_cell.angle_beta   90.00
_cell.angle_gamma   90.00
#
_symmetry.space_group_name_H-M   'P 1'
#
loop_
_entity.id
_entity.type
_entity.pdbx_description
1 polymer ?
#
loop_
_entity_poly.entity_id
_entity_poly.type
_entity_poly.pdbx_seq_one_letter_code
_entity_poly.pdbx_strand_id
1 'polypeptide(L)' 'MRRQLIVALAIPLVVVSGCSQRGIYEGTTAWRLEDCRTLDAHERDACEADARRSYDEYQDQREQALKDTKS' A
#
# COMPACT_ATOMS: atom_id res chain seq x y z
N MET A 1 -19.88 33.94 -7.40
CA MET A 1 -20.66 32.70 -7.59
C MET A 1 -19.85 31.57 -8.24
N ARG A 2 -19.31 31.69 -9.47
CA ARG A 2 -18.49 30.62 -10.10
C ARG A 2 -17.31 30.11 -9.25
N ARG A 3 -16.55 31.00 -8.61
CA ARG A 3 -15.45 30.63 -7.69
C ARG A 3 -15.90 29.81 -6.47
N GLN A 4 -17.10 30.08 -5.95
CA GLN A 4 -17.62 29.36 -4.78
C GLN A 4 -18.15 27.97 -5.13
N LEU A 5 -18.66 27.79 -6.36
CA LEU A 5 -19.04 26.47 -6.89
C LEU A 5 -17.82 25.56 -7.06
N ILE A 6 -16.68 26.11 -7.50
CA ILE A 6 -15.42 25.35 -7.65
C ILE A 6 -14.91 24.87 -6.30
N VAL A 7 -14.94 25.73 -5.28
CA VAL A 7 -14.51 25.36 -3.92
C VAL A 7 -15.45 24.32 -3.32
N ALA A 8 -16.77 24.48 -3.48
CA ALA A 8 -17.75 23.50 -2.99
C ALA A 8 -17.62 22.12 -3.65
N LEU A 9 -17.21 22.05 -4.92
CA LEU A 9 -16.96 20.80 -5.64
C LEU A 9 -15.61 20.15 -5.28
N ALA A 10 -14.64 20.93 -4.81
CA ALA A 10 -13.31 20.44 -4.46
C ALA A 10 -13.24 19.78 -3.07
N ILE A 11 -14.13 20.18 -2.14
CA ILE A 11 -14.19 19.63 -0.77
C ILE A 11 -14.39 18.10 -0.73
N PRO A 12 -15.32 17.47 -1.49
CA PRO A 12 -15.50 16.03 -1.43
C PRO A 12 -14.31 15.21 -1.95
N LEU A 13 -13.48 15.77 -2.83
CA LEU A 13 -12.29 15.08 -3.38
C LEU A 13 -11.19 14.86 -2.33
N VAL A 14 -11.09 15.73 -1.33
CA VAL A 14 -10.10 15.62 -0.25
C VAL A 14 -10.50 14.58 0.80
N VAL A 15 -11.80 14.26 0.92
CA VAL A 15 -12.29 13.28 1.90
C VAL A 15 -11.90 11.84 1.49
N VAL A 16 -11.72 11.59 0.19
CA VAL A 16 -11.33 10.26 -0.33
C VAL A 16 -9.83 9.99 -0.16
N SER A 17 -8.99 11.02 0.06
CA SER A 17 -7.57 10.81 0.40
C SER A 17 -7.33 10.27 1.81
N GLY A 18 -8.40 10.04 2.59
CA GLY A 18 -8.35 9.44 3.93
C GLY A 18 -8.21 7.92 3.96
N CYS A 19 -8.15 7.23 2.81
CA CYS A 19 -7.74 5.83 2.79
C CYS A 19 -6.28 5.74 3.27
N SER A 20 -6.11 5.46 4.56
CA SER A 20 -4.78 5.24 5.15
C SER A 20 -4.03 4.21 4.33
N GLN A 21 -2.76 4.48 4.03
CA GLN A 21 -1.92 3.57 3.26
C GLN A 21 -1.84 2.19 3.92
N ARG A 22 -1.93 2.14 5.25
CA ARG A 22 -2.09 0.90 6.01
C ARG A 22 -3.37 0.13 5.64
N GLY A 23 -4.51 0.81 5.59
CA GLY A 23 -5.79 0.20 5.24
C GLY A 23 -5.84 -0.36 3.82
N ILE A 24 -5.22 0.34 2.86
CA ILE A 24 -5.08 -0.17 1.48
C ILE A 24 -4.13 -1.39 1.45
N TYR A 25 -2.98 -1.31 2.12
CA TYR A 25 -2.00 -2.39 2.15
C TYR A 25 -2.57 -3.67 2.80
N GLU A 26 -3.19 -3.53 3.96
CA GLU A 26 -3.83 -4.64 4.66
C GLU A 26 -5.03 -5.18 3.87
N GLY A 27 -5.84 -4.30 3.27
CA GLY A 27 -6.99 -4.68 2.43
C GLY A 27 -6.63 -5.43 1.15
N THR A 28 -5.42 -5.26 0.62
CA THR A 28 -4.93 -5.93 -0.59
C THR A 28 -4.18 -7.24 -0.31
N THR A 29 -4.05 -7.67 0.96
CA THR A 29 -3.33 -8.89 1.34
C THR A 29 -3.85 -10.15 0.63
N ALA A 30 -5.17 -10.30 0.50
CA ALA A 30 -5.77 -11.45 -0.19
C ALA A 30 -5.39 -11.50 -1.67
N TRP A 31 -5.34 -10.33 -2.33
CA TRP A 31 -4.92 -10.21 -3.72
C TRP A 31 -3.45 -10.57 -3.90
N ARG A 32 -2.57 -10.09 -3.02
CA ARG A 32 -1.14 -10.43 -3.04
C ARG A 32 -0.90 -11.93 -2.86
N LEU A 33 -1.69 -12.58 -2.00
CA LEU A 33 -1.65 -14.04 -1.83
C LEU A 33 -2.15 -14.80 -3.06
N GLU A 34 -3.15 -14.28 -3.76
CA GLU A 34 -3.63 -14.84 -5.01
C GLU A 34 -2.55 -14.74 -6.11
N ASP A 35 -1.89 -13.59 -6.24
CA ASP A 35 -0.81 -13.36 -7.20
C ASP A 35 0.34 -14.37 -7.00
N CYS A 36 0.67 -14.70 -5.76
CA CYS A 36 1.71 -15.71 -5.46
C CYS A 36 1.39 -17.09 -6.05
N ARG A 37 0.11 -17.43 -6.28
CA ARG A 37 -0.28 -18.73 -6.87
C ARG A 37 0.10 -18.86 -8.34
N THR A 38 0.40 -17.75 -9.01
CA THR A 38 0.85 -17.74 -10.40
C THR A 38 2.33 -18.08 -10.54
N LEU A 39 3.08 -18.08 -9.44
CA LEU A 39 4.51 -18.36 -9.40
C LEU A 39 4.80 -19.86 -9.27
N ASP A 40 6.02 -20.25 -9.67
CA ASP A 40 6.54 -21.60 -9.48
C ASP A 40 6.62 -21.96 -7.99
N ALA A 41 6.55 -23.26 -7.68
CA ALA A 41 6.46 -23.74 -6.30
C ALA A 41 7.58 -23.22 -5.37
N HIS A 42 8.79 -23.05 -5.91
CA HIS A 42 9.93 -22.52 -5.17
C HIS A 42 9.80 -21.01 -4.85
N GLU A 43 9.19 -20.24 -5.75
CA GLU A 43 9.04 -18.79 -5.59
C GLU A 43 7.76 -18.43 -4.83
N ARG A 44 6.74 -19.30 -4.91
CA ARG A 44 5.46 -19.14 -4.22
C ARG A 44 5.63 -19.03 -2.71
N ASP A 45 6.42 -19.91 -2.09
CA ASP A 45 6.55 -19.93 -0.63
C ASP A 45 7.19 -18.62 -0.10
N ALA A 46 8.21 -18.12 -0.80
CA ALA A 46 8.83 -16.83 -0.49
C ALA A 46 7.86 -15.65 -0.72
N CYS A 47 7.10 -15.68 -1.82
CA CYS A 47 6.08 -14.69 -2.11
C CYS A 47 4.98 -14.66 -1.04
N GLU A 48 4.45 -15.81 -0.64
CA GLU A 48 3.41 -15.89 0.38
C GLU A 48 3.89 -15.37 1.74
N ALA A 49 5.15 -15.66 2.10
CA ALA A 49 5.76 -15.12 3.31
C ALA A 49 5.86 -13.59 3.27
N ASP A 50 6.22 -13.01 2.14
CA ASP A 50 6.27 -11.55 1.94
C ASP A 50 4.87 -10.92 1.91
N ALA A 51 3.91 -11.54 1.22
CA ALA A 51 2.53 -11.07 1.12
C ALA A 51 1.83 -11.01 2.49
N ARG A 52 2.21 -11.89 3.43
CA ARG A 52 1.71 -11.91 4.81
C ARG A 52 2.40 -10.90 5.73
N ARG A 53 3.46 -10.23 5.29
CA ARG A 53 4.19 -9.24 6.10
C ARG A 53 3.27 -8.09 6.50
N SER A 54 3.32 -7.72 7.77
CA SER A 54 2.54 -6.60 8.30
C SER A 54 2.97 -5.27 7.67
N TYR A 55 2.08 -4.27 7.69
CA TYR A 55 2.41 -2.94 7.18
C TYR A 55 3.58 -2.30 7.93
N ASP A 56 3.64 -2.50 9.25
CA ASP A 56 4.65 -1.92 10.12
C ASP A 56 6.03 -2.50 9.78
N GLU A 57 6.16 -3.83 9.65
CA GLU A 57 7.41 -4.48 9.22
C GLU A 57 7.85 -4.04 7.81
N TYR A 58 6.90 -3.85 6.89
CA TYR A 58 7.19 -3.33 5.54
C TYR A 58 7.73 -1.90 5.58
N GLN A 59 7.15 -1.01 6.41
CA GLN A 59 7.63 0.35 6.56
C GLN A 59 9.03 0.39 7.18
N ASP A 60 9.27 -0.38 8.23
CA ASP A 60 10.57 -0.43 8.90
C ASP A 60 11.69 -0.87 7.95
N GLN A 61 11.45 -1.90 7.15
CA GLN A 61 12.41 -2.37 6.14
C GLN A 61 12.65 -1.33 5.05
N ARG A 62 11.60 -0.63 4.60
CA ARG A 62 11.74 0.44 3.61
C ARG A 62 12.54 1.61 4.13
N GLU A 63 12.31 2.02 5.36
CA GLU A 63 13.08 3.10 5.98
C GLU A 63 14.55 2.72 6.14
N GLN A 64 14.84 1.47 6.51
CA GLN A 64 16.21 0.96 6.59
C GLN A 64 16.89 0.99 5.22
N ALA A 65 16.24 0.43 4.19
CA ALA A 65 16.79 0.44 2.83
C ALA A 65 17.05 1.87 2.29
N LEU A 66 16.19 2.83 2.63
CA LEU A 66 16.36 4.24 2.28
C LEU A 66 17.53 4.91 3.04
N LYS A 67 17.78 4.51 4.29
CA LYS A 67 18.92 4.99 5.09
C LYS A 67 20.24 4.43 4.54
N ASP A 68 20.27 3.14 4.22
CA ASP A 68 21.46 2.46 3.69
C ASP A 68 21.86 2.99 2.31
N THR A 69 20.90 3.30 1.45
CA THR A 69 21.15 3.89 0.11
C THR A 69 21.73 5.31 0.19
N LYS A 70 21.58 5.99 1.33
CA LYS A 70 22.00 7.37 1.53
C LYS A 70 23.33 7.50 2.30
N SER A 71 23.89 6.37 2.76
CA SER A 71 25.18 6.29 3.44
C SER A 71 26.33 6.05 2.48
#